data_AF-A0A7Y3DZT0-F1
#
_entry.id   AF-A0A7Y3DZT0-F1
#
_cell.length_a   1.000
_cell.length_b   1.000
_cell.length_c   1.000
_cell.angle_alpha   90.00
_cell.angle_beta   90.00
_cell.angle_gamma   90.00
#
_symmetry.space_group_name_H-M   'P 1'
#
loop_
_entity.id
_entity.type
_entity.pdbx_description
1 polymer ?
#
loop_
_entity_poly.entity_id
_entity_poly.type
_entity_poly.pdbx_seq_one_letter_code
_entity_poly.pdbx_strand_id
1 'polypeptide(L)'
;MKKYIYIVASLLIISNLSFAQKSNTKRANKLFEMRAYTQAAELYEDKERNQDVLQNLADSYYYNSSLQKAIKTYRELFIEYGDSIDIEYHFRYAQALKGVQNYDEADIHLRRYYNAPVNTREFIENTEKTTPHTFDLEQIENSNSKSDFGLSFFGDNKVAFASARNQENPSYSWNELPYLDLY
;
A
#
# COMPACT_ATOMS: atom_id res chain seq x y z
N MET A 1 12.51 11.52 -52.15
CA MET A 1 11.68 12.48 -51.39
C MET A 1 10.64 11.79 -50.51
N LYS A 2 9.72 10.98 -51.06
CA LYS A 2 8.68 10.28 -50.26
C LYS A 2 9.24 9.43 -49.09
N LYS A 3 10.36 8.74 -49.29
CA LYS A 3 11.03 7.91 -48.24
C LYS A 3 11.49 8.74 -47.03
N TYR A 4 11.99 9.95 -47.25
CA TYR A 4 12.43 10.85 -46.16
C TYR A 4 11.23 11.46 -45.41
N ILE A 5 10.13 11.71 -46.10
CA ILE A 5 8.88 12.18 -45.49
C ILE A 5 8.31 11.12 -44.54
N TYR A 6 8.31 9.84 -44.92
CA TYR A 6 7.86 8.76 -44.04
C TYR A 6 8.75 8.59 -42.80
N ILE A 7 10.06 8.78 -42.93
CA ILE A 7 11.01 8.74 -41.80
C ILE A 7 10.77 9.90 -40.83
N VAL A 8 10.57 11.12 -41.34
CA VAL A 8 10.28 12.30 -40.50
C VAL A 8 8.91 12.16 -39.82
N ALA A 9 7.89 11.68 -40.53
CA ALA A 9 6.56 11.44 -39.95
C ALA A 9 6.59 10.37 -38.85
N SER A 10 7.34 9.28 -39.04
CA SER A 10 7.50 8.25 -38.00
C SER A 10 8.29 8.76 -36.79
N LEU A 11 9.33 9.58 -36.98
CA LEU A 11 10.05 10.26 -35.88
C LEU A 11 9.14 11.22 -35.09
N LEU A 12 8.26 11.95 -35.77
CA LEU A 12 7.27 12.82 -35.13
C LEU A 12 6.24 12.01 -34.33
N ILE A 13 5.79 10.85 -34.83
CA ILE A 13 4.87 9.98 -34.07
C ILE A 13 5.56 9.41 -32.83
N ILE A 14 6.79 8.91 -32.97
CA ILE A 14 7.55 8.32 -31.85
C ILE A 14 7.84 9.36 -30.76
N SER A 15 8.21 10.58 -31.14
CA SER A 15 8.46 11.66 -30.17
C SER A 15 7.19 12.05 -29.40
N ASN A 16 6.02 12.13 -30.06
CA ASN A 16 4.75 12.40 -29.38
C ASN A 16 4.38 11.31 -28.35
N LEU A 17 4.67 10.03 -28.66
CA LEU A 17 4.43 8.92 -27.73
C LEU A 17 5.32 9.02 -26.47
N SER A 18 6.59 9.39 -26.62
CA SER A 18 7.50 9.57 -25.49
C SER A 18 7.11 10.75 -24.58
N PHE A 19 6.59 11.85 -25.14
CA PHE A 19 6.10 12.99 -24.34
C PHE A 19 4.81 12.67 -23.58
N ALA A 20 3.90 11.89 -24.18
CA ALA A 20 2.67 11.45 -23.53
C ALA A 20 2.94 10.52 -22.33
N GLN A 21 3.91 9.60 -22.46
CA GLN A 21 4.34 8.73 -21.36
C GLN A 21 4.88 9.52 -20.16
N LYS A 22 5.78 10.49 -20.41
CA LYS A 22 6.36 11.35 -19.35
C LYS A 22 5.32 12.22 -18.63
N SER A 23 4.34 12.76 -19.35
CA SER A 23 3.26 13.56 -18.76
C SER A 23 2.43 12.75 -17.76
N ASN A 24 2.19 11.48 -18.07
CA ASN A 24 1.38 10.60 -17.24
C ASN A 24 2.12 10.17 -15.94
N THR A 25 3.43 9.92 -15.98
CA THR A 25 4.23 9.68 -14.76
C THR A 25 4.22 10.88 -13.83
N LYS A 26 4.36 12.10 -14.36
CA LYS A 26 4.29 13.33 -13.54
C LYS A 26 2.95 13.47 -12.83
N ARG A 27 1.86 13.08 -13.48
CA ARG A 27 0.53 13.05 -12.87
C ARG A 27 0.43 12.01 -11.76
N ALA A 28 0.94 10.80 -11.98
CA ALA A 28 0.99 9.75 -10.96
C ALA A 28 1.78 10.20 -9.73
N ASN A 29 2.97 10.78 -9.93
CA ASN A 29 3.81 11.33 -8.85
C ASN A 29 3.08 12.42 -8.06
N LYS A 30 2.37 13.33 -8.74
CA LYS A 30 1.59 14.37 -8.06
C LYS A 30 0.47 13.78 -7.19
N LEU A 31 -0.24 12.76 -7.69
CA LEU A 31 -1.27 12.07 -6.91
C LEU A 31 -0.65 11.36 -5.70
N PHE A 32 0.49 10.71 -5.87
CA PHE A 32 1.24 10.07 -4.80
C PHE A 32 1.68 11.07 -3.72
N GLU A 33 2.24 12.21 -4.10
CA GLU A 33 2.61 13.31 -3.19
C GLU A 33 1.39 13.85 -2.42
N MET A 34 0.23 13.90 -3.07
CA MET A 34 -1.05 14.26 -2.46
C MET A 34 -1.69 13.12 -1.65
N ARG A 35 -1.00 11.97 -1.53
CA ARG A 35 -1.46 10.74 -0.86
C ARG A 35 -2.71 10.11 -1.47
N ALA A 36 -3.06 10.47 -2.69
CA ALA A 36 -4.17 9.87 -3.44
C ALA A 36 -3.76 8.50 -3.99
N TYR A 37 -3.45 7.57 -3.08
CA TYR A 37 -2.75 6.33 -3.39
C TYR A 37 -3.52 5.38 -4.29
N THR A 38 -4.86 5.34 -4.20
CA THR A 38 -5.68 4.53 -5.11
C THR A 38 -5.46 4.98 -6.56
N GLN A 39 -5.64 6.28 -6.83
CA GLN A 39 -5.49 6.86 -8.17
C GLN A 39 -4.04 6.84 -8.64
N ALA A 40 -3.09 7.05 -7.73
CA ALA A 40 -1.66 6.95 -8.06
C ALA A 40 -1.30 5.53 -8.50
N ALA A 41 -1.73 4.51 -7.75
CA ALA A 41 -1.48 3.11 -8.08
C ALA A 41 -2.02 2.74 -9.46
N GLU A 42 -3.26 3.14 -9.78
CA GLU A 42 -3.86 2.92 -11.10
C GLU A 42 -3.01 3.51 -12.23
N LEU A 43 -2.52 4.74 -12.08
CA LEU A 43 -1.68 5.34 -13.11
C LEU A 43 -0.30 4.69 -13.22
N TYR A 44 0.26 4.18 -12.13
CA TYR A 44 1.54 3.49 -12.10
C TYR A 44 1.50 2.06 -12.65
N GLU A 45 0.37 1.36 -12.56
CA GLU A 45 0.21 -0.01 -13.12
C GLU A 45 0.58 -0.06 -14.62
N ASP A 46 0.29 1.01 -15.37
CA ASP A 46 0.56 1.15 -16.81
C ASP A 46 1.92 1.83 -17.14
N LYS A 47 2.86 1.91 -16.20
CA LYS A 47 4.15 2.61 -16.40
C LYS A 47 5.29 1.61 -16.54
N GLU A 48 6.34 2.09 -17.20
CA GLU A 48 7.62 1.39 -17.20
C GLU A 48 8.09 1.19 -15.76
N ARG A 49 8.44 -0.05 -15.41
CA ARG A 49 8.73 -0.49 -14.04
C ARG A 49 10.17 -0.17 -13.64
N ASN A 50 10.50 1.12 -13.64
CA ASN A 50 11.74 1.63 -13.08
C ASN A 50 11.66 1.74 -11.54
N GLN A 51 12.80 2.02 -10.90
CA GLN A 51 12.91 2.08 -9.44
C GLN A 51 11.86 2.99 -8.80
N ASP A 52 11.73 4.24 -9.25
CA ASP A 52 10.78 5.23 -8.71
C ASP A 52 9.32 4.76 -8.83
N VAL A 53 8.97 4.18 -9.99
CA VAL A 53 7.61 3.66 -10.24
C VAL A 53 7.31 2.49 -9.33
N LEU A 54 8.24 1.54 -9.19
CA LEU A 54 8.06 0.37 -8.32
C LEU A 54 7.95 0.77 -6.84
N GLN A 55 8.78 1.71 -6.40
CA GLN A 55 8.74 2.27 -5.05
C GLN A 55 7.36 2.88 -4.74
N ASN A 56 6.92 3.83 -5.57
CA ASN A 56 5.66 4.53 -5.35
C ASN A 56 4.44 3.63 -5.53
N LEU A 57 4.49 2.67 -6.46
CA LEU A 57 3.41 1.70 -6.66
C LEU A 57 3.27 0.77 -5.46
N ALA A 58 4.38 0.19 -4.99
CA ALA A 58 4.36 -0.70 -3.82
C ALA A 58 3.89 0.04 -2.56
N ASP A 59 4.37 1.26 -2.35
CA ASP A 59 3.95 2.12 -1.24
C ASP A 59 2.46 2.48 -1.33
N SER A 60 1.94 2.77 -2.53
CA SER A 60 0.52 3.05 -2.72
C SER A 60 -0.36 1.87 -2.32
N TYR A 61 0.04 0.65 -2.70
CA TYR A 61 -0.66 -0.56 -2.25
C TYR A 61 -0.51 -0.80 -0.75
N TYR A 62 0.68 -0.57 -0.19
CA TYR A 62 0.95 -0.71 1.24
C TYR A 62 0.07 0.21 2.08
N TYR A 63 0.01 1.51 1.74
CA TYR A 63 -0.80 2.50 2.46
C TYR A 63 -2.31 2.30 2.33
N ASN A 64 -2.76 1.51 1.35
CA ASN A 64 -4.15 1.11 1.17
C ASN A 64 -4.43 -0.35 1.56
N SER A 65 -3.53 -0.98 2.33
CA SER A 65 -3.69 -2.36 2.81
C SER A 65 -3.94 -3.39 1.70
N SER A 66 -3.56 -3.08 0.46
CA SER A 66 -3.59 -4.00 -0.68
C SER A 66 -2.36 -4.92 -0.63
N LEU A 67 -2.22 -5.66 0.47
CA LEU A 67 -0.95 -6.28 0.88
C LEU A 67 -0.39 -7.26 -0.16
N GLN A 68 -1.24 -8.06 -0.80
CA GLN A 68 -0.79 -9.00 -1.84
C GLN A 68 -0.18 -8.26 -3.05
N LYS A 69 -0.79 -7.16 -3.49
CA LYS A 69 -0.25 -6.32 -4.57
C LYS A 69 1.04 -5.60 -4.13
N ALA A 70 1.10 -5.12 -2.89
CA ALA A 70 2.28 -4.51 -2.30
C ALA A 70 3.45 -5.51 -2.25
N ILE A 71 3.24 -6.72 -1.73
CA ILE A 71 4.24 -7.79 -1.64
C ILE A 71 4.81 -8.12 -3.00
N LYS A 72 3.96 -8.31 -4.01
CA LYS A 72 4.39 -8.60 -5.38
C LYS A 72 5.30 -7.50 -5.93
N THR A 73 4.91 -6.23 -5.72
CA THR A 73 5.63 -5.07 -6.26
C THR A 73 6.93 -4.81 -5.49
N TYR A 74 6.92 -4.93 -4.15
CA TYR A 74 8.14 -4.85 -3.36
C TYR A 74 9.11 -5.96 -3.74
N ARG A 75 8.65 -7.20 -3.90
CA ARG A 75 9.52 -8.30 -4.33
C ARG A 75 10.26 -7.97 -5.62
N GLU A 76 9.56 -7.44 -6.60
CA GLU A 76 10.17 -6.99 -7.86
C GLU A 76 11.17 -5.85 -7.64
N LEU A 77 10.81 -4.84 -6.84
CA LEU A 77 11.73 -3.74 -6.47
C LEU A 77 13.03 -4.27 -5.86
N PHE A 78 12.94 -5.23 -4.93
CA PHE A 78 14.10 -5.84 -4.27
C PHE A 78 14.95 -6.70 -5.23
N ILE A 79 14.32 -7.39 -6.18
CA ILE A 79 15.03 -8.20 -7.20
C ILE A 79 15.83 -7.29 -8.15
N GLU A 80 15.22 -6.22 -8.64
CA GLU A 80 15.80 -5.37 -9.68
C GLU A 80 16.75 -4.30 -9.12
N TYR A 81 16.46 -3.79 -7.91
CA TYR A 81 17.13 -2.61 -7.35
C TYR A 81 17.63 -2.80 -5.89
N GLY A 82 17.74 -4.04 -5.41
CA GLY A 82 18.03 -4.35 -4.00
C GLY A 82 19.28 -3.69 -3.39
N ASP A 83 20.26 -3.30 -4.20
CA ASP A 83 21.50 -2.65 -3.74
C ASP A 83 21.38 -1.12 -3.58
N SER A 84 20.38 -0.49 -4.21
CA SER A 84 20.19 0.97 -4.22
C SER A 84 18.94 1.45 -3.46
N ILE A 85 18.19 0.53 -2.85
CA ILE A 85 16.97 0.85 -2.11
C ILE A 85 17.26 1.33 -0.69
N ASP A 86 16.44 2.26 -0.22
CA ASP A 86 16.49 2.74 1.15
C ASP A 86 16.10 1.63 2.13
N ILE A 87 16.75 1.60 3.29
CA ILE A 87 16.53 0.60 4.35
C ILE A 87 15.06 0.55 4.80
N GLU A 88 14.32 1.67 4.73
CA GLU A 88 12.89 1.76 5.06
C GLU A 88 12.01 0.82 4.22
N TYR A 89 12.44 0.46 3.01
CA TYR A 89 11.71 -0.51 2.17
C TYR A 89 11.76 -1.93 2.76
N HIS A 90 12.79 -2.28 3.53
CA HIS A 90 12.80 -3.55 4.25
C HIS A 90 11.70 -3.59 5.30
N PHE A 91 11.49 -2.49 6.03
CA PHE A 91 10.44 -2.41 7.04
C PHE A 91 9.04 -2.51 6.42
N ARG A 92 8.72 -1.71 5.40
CA ARG A 92 7.39 -1.74 4.76
C ARG A 92 7.09 -3.08 4.10
N TYR A 93 8.07 -3.66 3.41
CA TYR A 93 7.90 -4.96 2.80
C TYR A 93 7.65 -6.05 3.85
N ALA A 94 8.42 -6.05 4.93
CA ALA A 94 8.21 -6.97 6.04
C ALA A 94 6.84 -6.78 6.70
N GLN A 95 6.36 -5.55 6.89
CA GLN A 95 5.03 -5.28 7.43
C GLN A 95 3.93 -5.85 6.54
N ALA A 96 4.05 -5.69 5.22
CA ALA A 96 3.11 -6.29 4.27
C ALA A 96 3.12 -7.83 4.36
N LEU A 97 4.32 -8.44 4.43
CA LEU A 97 4.50 -9.89 4.60
C LEU A 97 3.88 -10.38 5.93
N LYS A 98 4.07 -9.68 7.04
CA LYS A 98 3.43 -9.99 8.33
C LYS A 98 1.91 -9.92 8.25
N GLY A 99 1.36 -8.93 7.56
CA GLY A 99 -0.09 -8.78 7.41
C GLY A 99 -0.75 -9.92 6.63
N VAL A 100 0.02 -10.67 5.83
CA VAL A 100 -0.42 -11.92 5.18
C VAL A 100 0.16 -13.18 5.83
N GLN A 101 0.70 -13.05 7.05
CA GLN A 101 1.27 -14.12 7.88
C GLN A 101 2.49 -14.84 7.28
N ASN A 102 3.18 -14.23 6.31
CA ASN A 102 4.45 -14.74 5.80
C ASN A 102 5.61 -14.28 6.69
N TYR A 103 5.68 -14.84 7.89
CA TYR A 103 6.61 -14.41 8.94
C TYR A 103 8.07 -14.73 8.62
N ASP A 104 8.35 -15.83 7.94
CA ASP A 104 9.73 -16.25 7.64
C ASP A 104 10.44 -15.23 6.75
N GLU A 105 9.77 -14.80 5.67
CA GLU A 105 10.31 -13.77 4.78
C GLU A 105 10.34 -12.41 5.46
N ALA A 106 9.30 -12.07 6.23
CA ALA A 106 9.25 -10.82 6.97
C ALA A 106 10.43 -10.67 7.93
N ASP A 107 10.75 -11.72 8.69
CA ASP A 107 11.83 -11.70 9.67
C ASP A 107 13.20 -11.50 9.02
N ILE A 108 13.42 -11.98 7.79
CA ILE A 108 14.66 -11.72 7.03
C ILE A 108 14.82 -10.21 6.80
N HIS A 109 13.77 -9.55 6.33
CA HIS A 109 13.80 -8.11 6.08
C HIS A 109 13.89 -7.30 7.38
N LEU A 110 13.16 -7.68 8.44
CA LEU A 110 13.22 -6.99 9.74
C LEU A 110 14.58 -7.13 10.42
N ARG A 111 15.25 -8.29 10.33
CA ARG A 111 16.61 -8.45 10.86
C ARG A 111 17.58 -7.48 10.21
N ARG A 112 17.46 -7.27 8.90
CA ARG A 112 18.27 -6.29 8.18
C ARG A 112 17.92 -4.86 8.59
N TYR A 113 16.63 -4.53 8.69
CA TYR A 113 16.17 -3.21 9.09
C TYR A 113 16.65 -2.81 10.49
N TYR A 114 16.42 -3.67 11.50
CA TYR A 114 16.80 -3.40 12.89
C TYR A 114 18.26 -3.69 13.20
N ASN A 115 18.97 -4.38 12.32
CA ASN A 115 20.29 -4.94 12.58
C ASN A 115 20.33 -5.76 13.89
N ALA A 116 19.29 -6.56 14.11
CA ALA A 116 19.09 -7.35 15.32
C ALA A 116 18.33 -8.64 15.00
N PRO A 117 18.44 -9.71 15.81
CA PRO A 117 17.62 -10.90 15.65
C PRO A 117 16.13 -10.59 15.75
N VAL A 118 15.35 -11.18 14.85
CA VAL A 118 13.88 -11.12 14.86
C VAL A 118 13.35 -12.54 14.64
N ASN A 119 12.42 -12.95 15.48
CA ASN A 119 11.71 -14.23 15.43
C ASN A 119 10.24 -13.99 15.81
N THR A 120 9.41 -13.76 14.80
CA THR A 120 7.99 -13.46 15.00
C THR A 120 7.23 -14.66 15.58
N ARG A 121 7.59 -15.90 15.19
CA ARG A 121 6.92 -17.11 15.71
C ARG A 121 7.17 -17.31 17.20
N GLU A 122 8.42 -17.21 17.62
CA GLU A 122 8.77 -17.29 19.05
C GLU A 122 8.10 -16.20 19.88
N PHE A 123 7.98 -14.98 19.35
CA PHE A 123 7.24 -13.90 20.00
C PHE A 123 5.76 -14.24 20.19
N ILE A 124 5.10 -14.80 19.17
CA ILE A 124 3.70 -15.23 19.25
C ILE A 124 3.55 -16.35 20.30
N GLU A 125 4.36 -17.40 20.22
CA GLU A 125 4.34 -18.53 21.16
C GLU A 125 4.55 -18.08 22.62
N ASN A 126 5.46 -17.13 22.84
CA ASN A 126 5.70 -16.59 24.18
C ASN A 126 4.50 -15.76 24.69
N THR A 127 3.87 -14.99 23.80
CA THR A 127 2.67 -14.20 24.13
C THR A 127 1.50 -15.10 24.51
N GLU A 128 1.30 -16.20 23.77
CA GLU A 128 0.26 -17.19 24.06
C GLU A 128 0.44 -17.88 25.42
N LYS A 129 1.69 -18.16 25.82
CA LYS A 129 2.00 -18.77 27.12
C LYS A 129 1.81 -17.81 28.30
N THR A 130 2.05 -16.52 28.08
CA THR A 130 2.12 -15.52 29.16
C THR A 130 0.86 -14.67 29.31
N THR A 131 0.00 -14.64 28.28
CA THR A 131 -1.22 -13.82 28.27
C THR A 131 -2.46 -14.71 28.41
N PRO A 132 -3.22 -14.62 29.51
CA PRO A 132 -4.48 -15.34 29.66
C PRO A 132 -5.51 -14.83 28.63
N HIS A 133 -6.01 -15.73 27.77
CA HIS A 133 -7.07 -15.43 26.81
C HIS A 133 -8.43 -15.73 27.46
N THR A 134 -8.83 -14.95 28.45
CA THR A 134 -10.02 -15.21 29.29
C THR A 134 -11.28 -14.46 28.83
N PHE A 135 -11.39 -14.19 27.54
CA PHE A 135 -12.51 -13.46 26.96
C PHE A 135 -13.03 -14.20 25.73
N ASP A 136 -14.34 -14.20 25.57
CA ASP A 136 -14.99 -14.62 24.34
C ASP A 136 -15.15 -13.39 23.44
N LEU A 137 -14.81 -13.53 22.16
CA LEU A 137 -15.01 -12.49 21.17
C LEU A 137 -16.42 -12.64 20.59
N GLU A 138 -17.23 -11.61 20.76
CA GLU A 138 -18.51 -11.48 20.07
C GLU A 138 -18.38 -10.47 18.92
N GLN A 139 -18.75 -10.89 17.72
CA GLN A 139 -18.73 -10.00 16.57
C GLN A 139 -19.92 -9.05 16.64
N ILE A 140 -19.64 -7.74 16.65
CA ILE A 140 -20.68 -6.72 16.53
C ILE A 140 -21.15 -6.65 15.08
N GLU A 141 -22.47 -6.63 14.87
CA GLU A 141 -23.04 -6.42 13.53
C GLU A 141 -22.69 -5.01 13.04
N ASN A 142 -21.91 -4.93 11.96
CA ASN A 142 -21.52 -3.66 11.36
C ASN A 142 -21.73 -3.70 9.85
N SER A 143 -23.00 -3.65 9.44
CA SER A 143 -23.39 -3.67 8.04
C SER A 143 -22.85 -2.45 7.28
N ASN A 144 -22.50 -2.67 6.01
CA ASN A 144 -21.98 -1.65 5.08
C ASN A 144 -20.68 -0.95 5.47
N SER A 145 -20.02 -1.36 6.56
CA SER A 145 -18.70 -0.81 6.89
C SER A 145 -17.64 -1.25 5.88
N LYS A 146 -16.79 -0.29 5.49
CA LYS A 146 -15.59 -0.50 4.68
C LYS A 146 -14.30 -0.18 5.43
N SER A 147 -14.39 0.55 6.54
CA SER A 147 -13.25 0.95 7.36
C SER A 147 -13.77 1.40 8.72
N ASP A 148 -13.45 0.61 9.76
CA ASP A 148 -13.77 0.91 11.15
C ASP A 148 -12.50 1.13 11.94
N PHE A 149 -12.60 2.07 12.88
CA PHE A 149 -11.52 2.38 13.80
C PHE A 149 -11.90 2.01 15.22
N GLY A 150 -10.90 1.98 16.09
CA GLY A 150 -11.02 1.50 17.46
C GLY A 150 -12.21 2.11 18.22
N LEU A 151 -12.82 1.28 19.04
CA LEU A 151 -13.96 1.67 19.88
C LEU A 151 -13.49 2.34 21.17
N SER A 152 -14.34 3.18 21.74
CA SER A 152 -14.23 3.70 23.10
C SER A 152 -15.56 3.54 23.82
N PHE A 153 -15.54 3.33 25.13
CA PHE A 153 -16.77 3.27 25.92
C PHE A 153 -17.43 4.65 25.99
N PHE A 154 -18.75 4.68 25.82
CA PHE A 154 -19.57 5.89 25.91
C PHE A 154 -20.68 5.67 26.92
N GLY A 155 -20.42 6.04 28.18
CA GLY A 155 -21.28 5.71 29.31
C GLY A 155 -21.19 4.22 29.68
N ASP A 156 -22.20 3.71 30.37
CA ASP A 156 -22.14 2.39 31.02
C ASP A 156 -22.46 1.23 30.06
N ASN A 157 -23.16 1.49 28.95
CA ASN A 157 -23.70 0.44 28.07
C ASN A 157 -23.64 0.75 26.58
N LYS A 158 -22.81 1.72 26.15
CA LYS A 158 -22.60 2.04 24.74
C LYS A 158 -21.12 2.16 24.42
N VAL A 159 -20.84 2.10 23.14
CA VAL A 159 -19.51 2.35 22.58
C VAL A 159 -19.64 3.42 21.52
N ALA A 160 -18.59 4.21 21.35
CA ALA A 160 -18.43 5.17 20.27
C ALA A 160 -17.26 4.73 19.37
N PHE A 161 -17.42 4.83 18.06
CA PHE A 161 -16.37 4.51 17.10
C PHE A 161 -16.51 5.29 15.78
N ALA A 162 -15.38 5.48 15.10
CA ALA A 162 -15.36 6.11 13.78
C ALA A 162 -15.49 5.06 12.67
N SER A 163 -16.33 5.32 11.67
CA SER A 163 -16.56 4.39 10.56
C SER A 163 -16.86 5.11 9.25
N ALA A 164 -16.42 4.51 8.14
CA ALA A 164 -16.69 4.97 6.77
C ALA A 164 -18.01 4.41 6.19
N ARG A 165 -18.97 4.00 7.04
CA ARG A 165 -20.21 3.34 6.59
C ARG A 165 -21.26 4.29 5.99
N ASN A 166 -21.16 5.60 6.25
CA ASN A 166 -22.06 6.58 5.63
C ASN A 166 -21.67 6.81 4.16
N GLN A 167 -22.40 6.17 3.24
CA GLN A 167 -22.11 6.28 1.80
C GLN A 167 -22.54 7.62 1.18
N GLU A 168 -23.31 8.44 1.90
CA GLU A 168 -23.66 9.79 1.46
C GLU A 168 -22.50 10.77 1.66
N ASN A 169 -21.51 10.42 2.49
CA ASN A 169 -20.33 11.25 2.67
C ASN A 169 -19.47 11.26 1.40
N PRO A 170 -18.84 12.40 1.07
CA PRO A 170 -17.87 12.46 -0.01
C PRO A 170 -16.73 11.44 0.20
N SER A 171 -16.19 10.91 -0.90
CA SER A 171 -15.02 10.05 -0.85
C SER A 171 -13.75 10.83 -0.52
N TYR A 172 -12.93 10.27 0.36
CA TYR A 172 -11.59 10.73 0.65
C TYR A 172 -10.59 10.25 -0.41
N SER A 173 -9.79 11.16 -0.97
CA SER A 173 -8.93 10.84 -2.12
C SER A 173 -7.85 9.78 -1.85
N TRP A 174 -7.50 9.52 -0.59
CA TRP A 174 -6.46 8.55 -0.23
C TRP A 174 -6.82 7.13 -0.68
N ASN A 175 -8.01 6.69 -0.29
CA ASN A 175 -8.48 5.31 -0.42
C ASN A 175 -9.82 5.20 -1.17
N GLU A 176 -10.41 6.34 -1.55
CA GLU A 176 -11.72 6.45 -2.19
C GLU A 176 -12.91 5.98 -1.34
N LEU A 177 -12.70 5.80 -0.03
CA LEU A 177 -13.75 5.50 0.94
C LEU A 177 -14.42 6.79 1.44
N PRO A 178 -15.68 6.72 1.90
CA PRO A 178 -16.36 7.88 2.49
C PRO A 178 -15.60 8.45 3.70
N TYR A 179 -15.74 9.77 3.95
CA TYR A 179 -15.27 10.36 5.20
C TYR A 179 -15.92 9.70 6.42
N LEU A 180 -15.16 9.66 7.51
CA LEU A 180 -15.55 9.01 8.76
C LEU A 180 -16.58 9.85 9.53
N ASP A 181 -17.63 9.19 10.00
CA ASP A 181 -18.53 9.70 11.02
C ASP A 181 -18.34 8.95 12.34
N LEU A 182 -18.73 9.58 13.45
CA LEU A 182 -18.81 8.95 14.76
C LEU A 182 -20.19 8.32 14.95
N TYR A 183 -20.20 7.11 15.51
CA TYR A 183 -21.39 6.33 15.82
C TYR A 183 -21.32 5.80 17.24
#